data_AF-A0A0K9P046-F1
#
_entry.id   AF-A0A0K9P046-F1
#
_cell.length_a   1.000
_cell.length_b   1.000
_cell.length_c   1.000
_cell.angle_alpha   90.00
_cell.angle_beta   90.00
_cell.angle_gamma   90.00
#
_symmetry.space_group_name_H-M   'P 1'
#
loop_
_entity.id
_entity.type
_entity.pdbx_description
1 polymer ?
#
loop_
_entity_poly.entity_id
_entity_poly.type
_entity_poly.pdbx_seq_one_letter_code
_entity_poly.pdbx_strand_id
1 'polypeptide(L)'
;METLKIMLIKIQKDEDFIQYDRKLKETINRPYDQSEYEELLKNKTEQKFTSKLKVLRRRTISYTIEKKRKALLDYHPDLAAKIETVDCHSGLILLRGFFFWIQVWALEHTHIDEPGRVDGYLPYQRWVDY
;
A
#
# COMPACT_ATOMS: atom_id res chain seq x y z
N MET A 1 -16.49 -12.31 32.19
CA MET A 1 -15.30 -12.71 31.40
C MET A 1 -15.12 -11.85 30.14
N GLU A 2 -16.17 -11.19 29.63
CA GLU A 2 -16.08 -10.23 28.51
C GLU A 2 -15.17 -9.00 28.77
N THR A 3 -15.21 -8.43 29.98
CA THR A 3 -14.52 -7.16 30.28
C THR A 3 -13.00 -7.26 30.14
N LEU A 4 -12.39 -8.35 30.60
CA LEU A 4 -10.95 -8.58 30.47
C LEU A 4 -10.54 -8.81 29.02
N LYS A 5 -11.37 -9.48 28.21
CA LYS A 5 -11.12 -9.68 26.77
C LYS A 5 -11.14 -8.35 26.02
N ILE A 6 -12.07 -7.45 26.36
CA ILE A 6 -12.15 -6.11 25.75
C ILE A 6 -10.91 -5.27 26.11
N MET A 7 -10.46 -5.31 27.37
CA MET A 7 -9.24 -4.60 27.78
C MET A 7 -7.99 -5.14 27.07
N LEU A 8 -7.86 -6.46 26.93
CA LEU A 8 -6.74 -7.09 26.21
C LEU A 8 -6.70 -6.70 24.74
N ILE A 9 -7.84 -6.71 24.05
CA ILE A 9 -7.92 -6.27 22.64
C ILE A 9 -7.55 -4.79 22.52
N LYS A 10 -7.95 -3.97 23.49
CA LYS A 10 -7.63 -2.54 23.48
C LYS A 10 -6.13 -2.29 23.67
N ILE A 11 -5.52 -2.95 24.67
CA ILE A 11 -4.07 -2.89 24.91
C ILE A 11 -3.30 -3.36 23.67
N GLN A 12 -3.71 -4.46 23.04
CA GLN A 12 -3.07 -4.96 21.82
C GLN A 12 -3.14 -3.95 20.68
N LYS A 13 -4.31 -3.34 20.44
CA LYS A 13 -4.47 -2.30 19.41
C LYS A 13 -3.64 -1.06 19.69
N ASP A 14 -3.51 -0.66 20.95
CA ASP A 14 -2.71 0.49 21.36
C ASP A 14 -1.21 0.22 21.15
N GLU A 15 -0.74 -1.01 21.41
CA GLU A 15 0.64 -1.44 21.15
C GLU A 15 0.97 -1.44 19.65
N ASP A 16 0.09 -2.02 18.83
CA ASP A 16 0.22 -2.05 17.36
C ASP A 16 0.24 -0.62 16.77
N PHE A 17 -0.55 0.29 17.34
CA PHE A 17 -0.58 1.70 16.97
C PHE A 17 0.75 2.41 17.28
N ILE A 18 1.36 2.16 18.43
CA ILE A 18 2.67 2.75 18.81
C ILE A 18 3.76 2.29 17.84
N GLN A 19 3.76 1.01 17.46
CA GLN A 19 4.72 0.48 16.49
C GLN A 19 4.52 1.10 15.10
N TYR A 20 3.25 1.28 14.68
CA TYR A 20 2.91 1.94 13.42
C TYR A 20 3.38 3.39 13.38
N ASP A 21 3.10 4.18 14.42
CA ASP A 21 3.52 5.58 14.51
C ASP A 21 5.04 5.74 14.48
N ARG A 22 5.77 4.86 15.17
CA ARG A 22 7.23 4.83 15.12
C ARG A 22 7.74 4.60 13.69
N LYS A 23 7.23 3.57 13.03
CA LYS A 23 7.66 3.19 11.67
C LYS A 23 7.29 4.26 10.64
N LEU A 24 6.13 4.90 10.80
CA LEU A 24 5.71 6.04 9.99
C LEU A 24 6.68 7.21 10.15
N LYS A 25 7.03 7.58 11.38
CA LYS A 25 7.98 8.65 11.67
C LYS A 25 9.36 8.34 11.10
N GLU A 26 9.85 7.11 11.22
CA GLU A 26 11.12 6.69 10.60
C GLU A 26 11.09 6.85 9.08
N THR A 27 9.99 6.46 8.44
CA THR A 27 9.82 6.57 6.98
C THR A 27 9.76 8.04 6.55
N ILE A 28 9.02 8.89 7.28
CA ILE A 28 8.90 10.32 6.98
C ILE A 28 10.23 11.05 7.21
N ASN A 29 10.92 10.76 8.32
CA ASN A 29 12.17 11.41 8.71
C ASN A 29 13.39 10.93 7.92
N ARG A 30 13.25 9.94 7.04
CA ARG A 30 14.31 9.56 6.11
C ARG A 30 14.75 10.80 5.31
N PRO A 31 16.06 11.02 5.09
CA PRO A 31 16.52 12.19 4.33
C PRO A 31 15.90 12.23 2.93
N TYR A 32 15.86 13.44 2.35
CA TYR A 32 15.34 13.64 1.02
C TYR A 32 16.22 12.94 -0.03
N ASP A 33 15.60 12.12 -0.87
CA ASP A 33 16.24 11.54 -2.04
C ASP A 33 15.39 11.84 -3.29
N GLN A 34 15.98 12.56 -4.24
CA GLN A 34 15.35 12.92 -5.51
C GLN A 34 15.02 11.67 -6.35
N SER A 35 15.90 10.66 -6.31
CA SER A 35 15.69 9.41 -7.06
C SER A 35 14.46 8.68 -6.54
N GLU A 36 14.32 8.60 -5.21
CA GLU A 36 13.15 8.02 -4.56
C GLU A 36 11.87 8.76 -4.95
N TYR A 37 11.91 10.10 -4.99
CA TYR A 37 10.76 10.90 -5.39
C TYR A 37 10.30 10.57 -6.82
N GLU A 38 11.24 10.51 -7.77
CA GLU A 38 10.94 10.19 -9.16
C GLU A 38 10.43 8.75 -9.32
N GLU A 39 11.00 7.79 -8.59
CA GLU A 39 10.51 6.41 -8.59
C GLU A 39 9.10 6.28 -8.01
N LEU A 40 8.83 6.93 -6.88
CA LEU A 40 7.49 6.95 -6.28
C LEU A 40 6.48 7.63 -7.20
N LEU A 41 6.87 8.71 -7.86
CA LEU A 41 6.02 9.44 -8.80
C LEU A 41 5.76 8.65 -10.10
N LYS A 42 6.77 7.93 -10.57
CA LYS A 42 6.68 7.00 -11.71
C LYS A 42 5.76 5.83 -11.38
N ASN A 43 5.96 5.18 -10.23
CA ASN A 43 5.06 4.12 -9.74
C ASN A 43 3.62 4.63 -9.49
N LYS A 44 3.46 5.92 -9.18
CA LYS A 44 2.17 6.63 -9.08
C LYS A 44 1.47 6.74 -10.44
N THR A 45 2.22 6.99 -11.50
CA THR A 45 1.71 7.25 -12.86
C THR A 45 1.59 5.96 -13.67
N GLU A 46 2.45 4.97 -13.40
CA GLU A 46 2.49 3.71 -14.14
C GLU A 46 1.25 2.87 -13.87
N GLN A 47 0.32 2.99 -14.82
CA GLN A 47 -0.88 2.19 -14.98
C GLN A 47 -0.48 0.73 -15.20
N LYS A 48 -0.45 -0.08 -14.13
CA LYS A 48 -0.25 -1.52 -14.26
C LYS A 48 -1.42 -2.11 -15.04
N PHE A 49 -1.17 -2.50 -16.30
CA PHE A 49 -2.00 -3.47 -16.98
C PHE A 49 -1.97 -4.74 -16.12
N THR A 50 -3.02 -4.97 -15.35
CA THR A 50 -3.11 -6.20 -14.57
C THR A 50 -3.49 -7.30 -15.53
N SER A 51 -2.49 -8.03 -16.03
CA SER A 51 -2.69 -9.39 -16.49
C SER A 51 -3.19 -10.18 -15.27
N LYS A 52 -4.45 -10.61 -15.31
CA LYS A 52 -4.96 -11.51 -14.27
C LYS A 52 -4.55 -12.92 -14.62
N LEU A 53 -4.13 -13.65 -13.61
CA LEU A 53 -4.02 -15.09 -13.70
C LEU A 53 -5.43 -15.68 -13.51
N LYS A 54 -5.70 -16.74 -14.25
CA LYS A 54 -6.90 -17.56 -14.08
C LYS A 54 -6.43 -18.99 -13.91
N VAL A 55 -6.53 -19.48 -12.68
CA VAL A 55 -6.28 -20.88 -12.39
C VAL A 55 -7.48 -21.71 -12.85
N LEU A 56 -7.25 -22.56 -13.85
CA LEU A 56 -8.21 -23.58 -14.31
C LEU A 56 -7.79 -24.95 -13.76
N ARG A 57 -8.69 -25.94 -13.82
CA ARG A 57 -8.47 -27.31 -13.29
C ARG A 57 -7.15 -27.98 -13.70
N ARG A 58 -6.52 -27.59 -14.81
CA ARG A 58 -5.26 -28.18 -15.32
C ARG A 58 -4.19 -27.17 -15.72
N ARG A 59 -4.51 -25.88 -15.76
CA ARG A 59 -3.57 -24.85 -16.24
C ARG A 59 -3.89 -23.49 -15.64
N THR A 60 -2.86 -22.69 -15.45
CA THR A 60 -3.01 -21.27 -15.14
C THR A 60 -2.77 -20.49 -16.43
N ILE A 61 -3.74 -19.67 -16.83
CA ILE A 61 -3.60 -18.78 -17.99
C ILE A 61 -3.56 -17.34 -17.52
N SER A 62 -2.68 -16.51 -18.10
CA SER A 62 -2.76 -15.06 -17.96
C SER A 62 -3.70 -14.52 -19.03
N TYR A 63 -4.56 -13.57 -18.67
CA TYR A 63 -5.35 -12.81 -19.63
C TYR A 63 -5.22 -11.33 -19.30
N THR A 64 -5.08 -10.52 -20.35
CA THR A 64 -5.05 -9.07 -20.24
C THR A 64 -6.47 -8.57 -20.03
N ILE A 65 -6.67 -7.74 -18.99
CA ILE A 65 -7.90 -6.97 -18.88
C ILE A 65 -7.69 -5.71 -19.72
N GLU A 66 -8.47 -5.56 -20.79
CA GLU A 66 -8.47 -4.36 -21.64
C GLU A 66 -8.91 -3.09 -20.86
N LYS A 67 -9.72 -3.27 -19.82
CA LYS A 67 -10.08 -2.19 -18.90
C LYS A 67 -8.86 -1.75 -18.09
N LYS A 68 -8.31 -0.62 -18.54
CA LYS A 68 -7.40 0.23 -17.79
C LYS A 68 -7.91 0.41 -16.35
N ARG A 69 -7.14 -0.10 -15.39
CA ARG A 69 -7.36 0.23 -13.98
C ARG A 69 -6.94 1.69 -13.79
N LYS A 70 -7.76 2.47 -13.08
CA LYS A 70 -7.39 3.83 -12.67
C LYS A 70 -6.08 3.78 -11.87
N ALA A 71 -5.21 4.77 -12.07
CA ALA A 71 -3.98 4.89 -11.29
C ALA A 71 -4.34 5.07 -9.80
N LEU A 72 -3.44 4.71 -8.90
CA LEU A 72 -3.72 4.70 -7.47
C LEU A 72 -4.13 6.08 -6.93
N LEU A 73 -3.60 7.14 -7.55
CA LEU A 73 -3.90 8.52 -7.21
C LEU A 73 -5.18 9.06 -7.87
N ASP A 74 -5.67 8.43 -8.94
CA ASP A 74 -6.94 8.80 -9.57
C ASP A 74 -8.14 8.53 -8.65
N TYR A 75 -7.96 7.68 -7.63
CA TYR A 75 -8.93 7.46 -6.56
C TYR A 75 -8.91 8.57 -5.50
N HIS A 76 -7.83 9.36 -5.44
CA HIS A 76 -7.59 10.39 -4.44
C HIS A 76 -7.16 11.72 -5.10
N PRO A 77 -8.07 12.41 -5.80
CA PRO A 77 -7.76 13.65 -6.51
C PRO A 77 -7.29 14.76 -5.56
N ASP A 78 -7.78 14.78 -4.31
CA ASP A 78 -7.37 15.74 -3.29
C ASP A 78 -5.88 15.63 -2.95
N LEU A 79 -5.36 14.40 -2.94
CA LEU A 79 -3.95 14.14 -2.69
C LEU A 79 -3.10 14.50 -3.92
N ALA A 80 -3.60 14.23 -5.13
CA ALA A 80 -2.95 14.64 -6.37
C ALA A 80 -2.77 16.15 -6.43
N ALA A 81 -3.84 16.90 -6.17
CA ALA A 81 -3.82 18.35 -6.15
C ALA A 81 -2.82 18.89 -5.11
N LYS A 82 -2.80 18.30 -3.90
CA LYS A 82 -1.83 18.68 -2.87
C LYS A 82 -0.39 18.46 -3.32
N ILE A 83 -0.07 17.32 -3.93
CA ILE A 83 1.29 17.02 -4.39
C ILE A 83 1.73 18.00 -5.48
N GLU A 84 0.83 18.42 -6.37
CA GLU A 84 1.14 19.39 -7.42
C GLU A 84 1.34 20.82 -6.89
N THR A 85 0.66 21.18 -5.81
CA THR A 85 0.76 22.51 -5.19
C THR A 85 1.95 22.68 -4.24
N VAL A 86 2.53 21.58 -3.77
CA VAL A 86 3.50 21.56 -2.67
C VAL A 86 4.92 21.39 -3.21
N ASP A 87 5.91 21.91 -2.47
CA ASP A 87 7.34 21.77 -2.79
C ASP A 87 7.80 20.31 -2.87
N CYS A 88 8.87 20.03 -3.62
CA CYS A 88 9.35 18.67 -3.88
C CYS A 88 9.65 17.88 -2.59
N HIS A 89 10.20 18.54 -1.57
CA HIS A 89 10.52 17.92 -0.29
C HIS A 89 9.25 17.51 0.48
N SER A 90 8.30 18.43 0.54
CA SER A 90 7.03 18.21 1.23
C SER A 90 6.12 17.24 0.46
N GLY A 91 6.22 17.22 -0.87
CA GLY A 91 5.57 16.25 -1.74
C GLY A 91 6.09 14.82 -1.52
N LEU A 92 7.39 14.65 -1.28
CA LEU A 92 7.97 13.35 -0.94
C LEU A 92 7.44 12.82 0.40
N ILE A 93 7.32 13.68 1.42
CA ILE A 93 6.74 13.29 2.72
C ILE A 93 5.30 12.80 2.55
N LEU A 94 4.50 13.51 1.74
CA LEU A 94 3.11 13.13 1.45
C LEU A 94 3.05 11.78 0.71
N LEU A 95 3.92 11.57 -0.29
CA LEU A 95 3.99 10.30 -1.03
C LEU A 95 4.39 9.15 -0.09
N ARG A 96 5.42 9.33 0.74
CA ARG A 96 5.86 8.32 1.71
C ARG A 96 4.74 7.93 2.68
N GLY A 97 4.06 8.92 3.26
CA GLY A 97 2.91 8.68 4.14
C GLY A 97 1.76 7.95 3.43
N PHE A 98 1.47 8.33 2.18
CA PHE A 98 0.43 7.70 1.39
C PHE A 98 0.74 6.23 1.05
N PHE A 99 1.95 5.94 0.57
CA PHE A 99 2.37 4.57 0.26
C PHE A 99 2.41 3.69 1.51
N PHE A 100 2.87 4.24 2.64
CA PHE A 100 2.85 3.54 3.92
C PHE A 100 1.42 3.19 4.35
N TRP A 101 0.48 4.12 4.20
CA TRP A 101 -0.94 3.86 4.50
C TRP A 101 -1.51 2.74 3.63
N ILE A 102 -1.23 2.75 2.33
CA ILE A 102 -1.70 1.72 1.40
C ILE A 102 -1.09 0.35 1.72
N GLN A 103 0.18 0.30 2.10
CA GLN A 103 0.84 -0.93 2.51
C GLN A 103 0.17 -1.54 3.73
N VAL A 104 -0.15 -0.73 4.74
CA VAL A 104 -0.82 -1.22 5.95
C VAL A 104 -2.27 -1.60 5.68
N TRP A 105 -3.00 -0.82 4.88
CA TRP A 105 -4.34 -1.18 4.45
C TRP A 105 -4.35 -2.52 3.68
N ALA A 106 -3.38 -2.73 2.79
CA ALA A 106 -3.24 -3.99 2.08
C ALA A 106 -2.94 -5.15 3.03
N LEU A 107 -2.03 -4.99 3.99
CA LEU A 107 -1.68 -6.02 4.97
C LEU A 107 -2.86 -6.41 5.86
N GLU A 108 -3.62 -5.43 6.37
CA GLU A 108 -4.79 -5.66 7.22
C GLU A 108 -5.89 -6.42 6.45
N HIS A 109 -6.11 -6.05 5.18
CA HIS A 109 -7.13 -6.69 4.35
C HIS A 109 -6.69 -8.00 3.69
N THR A 110 -5.39 -8.32 3.64
CA THR A 110 -4.91 -9.65 3.20
C THR A 110 -5.21 -10.77 4.20
N HIS A 111 -5.61 -10.44 5.43
CA HIS A 111 -5.90 -11.43 6.47
C HIS A 111 -7.34 -11.99 6.46
N ILE A 112 -8.20 -11.54 5.51
CA ILE A 112 -9.63 -11.89 5.44
C ILE A 112 -9.97 -12.82 4.25
N ASP A 113 -9.09 -12.97 3.25
CA ASP A 113 -9.37 -13.84 2.10
C ASP A 113 -8.79 -15.25 2.29
N GLU A 114 -9.66 -16.16 2.74
CA GLU A 114 -9.66 -17.65 2.71
C GLU A 114 -8.37 -18.44 2.36
N PRO A 115 -8.06 -19.54 3.11
CA PRO A 115 -6.96 -20.45 2.82
C PRO A 115 -7.29 -21.30 1.57
N GLY A 116 -7.08 -20.75 0.38
CA GLY A 116 -7.32 -21.46 -0.88
C GLY A 116 -7.14 -20.66 -2.16
N ARG A 117 -6.86 -19.35 -2.10
CA ARG A 117 -6.71 -18.52 -3.30
C ARG A 117 -5.27 -18.60 -3.83
N VAL A 118 -5.08 -19.34 -4.92
CA VAL A 118 -3.78 -19.60 -5.58
C VAL A 118 -3.27 -18.41 -6.42
N ASP A 119 -3.98 -17.29 -6.48
CA ASP A 119 -3.49 -16.08 -7.17
C ASP A 119 -2.67 -15.19 -6.23
N GLY A 120 -1.43 -15.65 -5.98
CA GLY A 120 -0.41 -14.94 -5.21
C GLY A 120 0.23 -13.77 -5.97
N TYR A 121 -0.55 -12.77 -6.40
CA TYR A 121 -0.01 -11.47 -6.77
C TYR A 121 -0.29 -10.48 -5.62
N LEU A 122 0.58 -10.50 -4.61
CA LEU A 122 0.73 -9.37 -3.70
C LEU A 122 1.49 -8.27 -4.47
N PRO A 123 0.87 -7.12 -4.81
CA PRO A 123 1.52 -6.10 -5.64
C PRO A 123 2.70 -5.39 -4.94
N TYR A 124 2.94 -5.69 -3.67
CA TYR A 124 3.77 -4.89 -2.76
C TYR A 124 4.95 -5.64 -2.12
N GLN A 125 5.17 -6.93 -2.45
CA GLN A 125 6.35 -7.66 -1.96
C GLN A 125 7.69 -7.07 -2.45
N ARG A 126 7.68 -6.16 -3.43
CA ARG A 126 8.87 -5.42 -3.88
C ARG A 126 9.31 -4.28 -2.92
N TRP A 127 8.48 -3.90 -1.96
CA TRP A 127 8.76 -2.81 -1.01
C TRP A 127 9.19 -3.30 0.38
N VAL A 128 9.43 -4.60 0.54
CA VAL A 128 9.92 -5.19 1.79
C VAL A 128 11.46 -5.11 1.90
N ASP A 129 12.14 -4.83 0.78
CA ASP A 129 13.61 -4.91 0.67
C ASP A 129 14.32 -3.54 0.58
N TYR A 130 13.70 -2.44 1.04
CA TYR A 130 14.28 -1.07 1.04
C TYR A 130 14.17 -0.36 2.40
#